data_AF-A0A9X2H9C1-F1
#
_entry.id   AF-A0A9X2H9C1-F1
#
_cell.length_a   1.000
_cell.length_b   1.000
_cell.length_c   1.000
_cell.angle_alpha   90.00
_cell.angle_beta   90.00
_cell.angle_gamma   90.00
#
_symmetry.space_group_name_H-M   'P 1'
#
loop_
_entity.id
_entity.type
_entity.pdbx_description
1 polymer ?
#
loop_
_entity_poly.entity_id
_entity_poly.type
_entity_poly.pdbx_seq_one_letter_code
_entity_poly.pdbx_strand_id
1 'polypeptide(L)'
;MAQLKRVEDFPTVPALLFSTGRLDAEEVVHPIHVHIMTALRLRITEELLAAVGECDRHIPIETLDMGSLLLGVVQDCVLRWSLTGRQYDLVAEDDRLIDLQLRLYGLENGGDRS
;
A
#
# COMPACT_ATOMS: atom_id res chain seq x y z
N MET A 1 -5.29 -3.60 7.73
CA MET A 1 -4.93 -4.69 6.77
C MET A 1 -3.99 -5.75 7.38
N ALA A 2 -4.13 -7.04 7.06
CA ALA A 2 -3.30 -8.13 7.62
C ALA A 2 -1.83 -8.19 7.10
N GLN A 3 -1.49 -7.44 6.04
CA GLN A 3 -0.13 -7.44 5.47
C GLN A 3 0.82 -6.46 6.18
N LEU A 4 0.34 -5.29 6.61
CA LEU A 4 1.16 -4.32 7.33
C LEU A 4 1.45 -4.75 8.76
N LYS A 5 0.49 -5.40 9.42
CA LYS A 5 0.75 -6.11 10.67
C LYS A 5 1.90 -7.12 10.52
N ARG A 6 1.98 -7.79 9.36
CA ARG A 6 3.08 -8.71 9.04
C ARG A 6 4.42 -7.99 8.82
N VAL A 7 4.42 -6.74 8.37
CA VAL A 7 5.63 -5.90 8.27
C VAL A 7 6.10 -5.46 9.65
N GLU A 8 5.17 -5.12 10.55
CA GLU A 8 5.48 -4.84 11.96
C GLU A 8 6.03 -6.09 12.67
N ASP A 9 5.44 -7.26 12.41
CA ASP A 9 5.88 -8.54 12.98
C ASP A 9 7.27 -8.96 12.44
N PHE A 10 7.66 -8.52 11.24
CA PHE A 10 8.93 -8.85 10.58
C PHE A 10 9.66 -7.60 10.03
N PRO A 11 10.16 -6.72 10.93
CA PRO A 11 10.72 -5.41 10.57
C PRO A 11 12.07 -5.49 9.84
N THR A 12 12.63 -6.68 9.73
CA THR A 12 13.84 -7.01 8.97
C THR A 12 13.60 -7.02 7.45
N VAL A 13 12.37 -7.26 6.98
CA VAL A 13 12.07 -7.35 5.54
C VAL A 13 12.23 -6.00 4.83
N PRO A 14 11.69 -4.87 5.33
CA PRO A 14 12.00 -3.55 4.77
C PRO A 14 13.48 -3.22 4.87
N ALA A 15 14.13 -3.54 6.00
CA ALA A 15 15.53 -3.24 6.22
C ALA A 15 16.46 -3.98 5.22
N LEU A 16 16.12 -5.22 4.84
CA LEU A 16 16.82 -6.00 3.81
C LEU A 16 16.54 -5.48 2.39
N LEU A 17 15.31 -5.02 2.13
CA LEU A 17 14.93 -4.44 0.84
C LEU A 17 15.56 -3.08 0.57
N PHE A 18 15.78 -2.29 1.62
CA PHE A 18 16.34 -0.94 1.52
C PHE A 18 17.82 -0.88 1.93
N SER A 19 18.44 -1.99 2.36
CA SER A 19 19.89 -2.06 2.59
C SER A 19 20.62 -2.22 1.25
N THR A 20 21.04 -1.10 0.67
CA THR A 20 21.96 -1.11 -0.46
C THR A 20 23.32 -1.66 -0.02
N GLY A 21 23.91 -2.57 -0.82
CA GLY A 21 25.30 -3.03 -0.64
C GLY A 21 25.52 -4.46 -0.12
N ARG A 22 24.49 -5.31 -0.05
CA ARG A 22 24.63 -6.77 0.23
C ARG A 22 24.04 -7.60 -0.91
N LEU A 23 24.82 -7.74 -1.99
CA LEU A 23 24.41 -8.38 -3.26
C LEU A 23 23.72 -9.74 -3.06
N ASP A 24 24.26 -10.62 -2.21
CA ASP A 24 23.69 -11.96 -1.99
C ASP A 24 22.30 -11.93 -1.32
N ALA A 25 22.05 -10.94 -0.46
CA ALA A 25 20.75 -10.77 0.18
C ALA A 25 19.76 -10.11 -0.78
N GLU A 26 20.23 -9.19 -1.61
CA GLU A 26 19.45 -8.51 -2.64
C GLU A 26 18.95 -9.47 -3.73
N GLU A 27 19.82 -10.38 -4.23
CA GLU A 27 19.45 -11.39 -5.24
C GLU A 27 18.34 -12.35 -4.77
N VAL A 28 18.28 -12.65 -3.47
CA VAL A 28 17.25 -13.53 -2.90
C VAL A 28 15.97 -12.77 -2.54
N VAL A 29 16.11 -11.56 -1.98
CA VAL A 29 14.98 -10.78 -1.43
C VAL A 29 14.24 -10.03 -2.54
N HIS A 30 14.93 -9.60 -3.60
CA HIS A 30 14.34 -8.83 -4.68
C HIS A 30 13.22 -9.59 -5.43
N PRO A 31 13.39 -10.84 -5.89
CA PRO A 31 12.33 -11.60 -6.56
C PRO A 31 11.11 -11.84 -5.65
N ILE A 32 11.35 -12.09 -4.35
CA ILE A 32 10.29 -12.28 -3.37
C ILE A 32 9.47 -10.99 -3.21
N HIS A 33 10.14 -9.86 -3.08
CA HIS A 33 9.47 -8.56 -3.00
C HIS A 33 8.70 -8.22 -4.26
N VAL A 34 9.29 -8.41 -5.45
CA VAL A 34 8.58 -8.21 -6.72
C VAL A 34 7.32 -9.07 -6.75
N HIS A 35 7.42 -10.36 -6.40
CA HIS A 35 6.26 -11.25 -6.38
C HIS A 35 5.17 -10.78 -5.41
N ILE A 36 5.53 -10.42 -4.18
CA ILE A 36 4.57 -9.94 -3.17
C ILE A 36 3.92 -8.62 -3.61
N MET A 37 4.70 -7.67 -4.15
CA MET A 37 4.19 -6.38 -4.62
C MET A 37 3.30 -6.55 -5.85
N THR A 38 3.63 -7.44 -6.78
CA THR A 38 2.77 -7.76 -7.93
C THR A 38 1.45 -8.35 -7.48
N ALA A 39 1.47 -9.31 -6.54
CA ALA A 39 0.25 -9.91 -6.01
C ALA A 39 -0.61 -8.88 -5.24
N LEU A 40 0.02 -8.00 -4.47
CA LEU A 40 -0.68 -6.91 -3.77
C LEU A 40 -1.30 -5.92 -4.75
N ARG A 41 -0.55 -5.51 -5.78
CA ARG A 41 -1.07 -4.62 -6.84
C ARG A 41 -2.29 -5.21 -7.53
N LEU A 42 -2.25 -6.50 -7.85
CA LEU A 42 -3.36 -7.19 -8.49
C LEU A 42 -4.61 -7.15 -7.61
N ARG A 43 -4.48 -7.53 -6.34
CA ARG A 43 -5.59 -7.52 -5.37
C ARG A 43 -6.17 -6.12 -5.17
N ILE A 44 -5.32 -5.10 -5.01
CA ILE A 44 -5.78 -3.70 -4.88
C ILE A 44 -6.57 -3.30 -6.14
N THR A 45 -6.08 -3.65 -7.33
CA THR A 45 -6.74 -3.30 -8.59
C THR A 45 -8.10 -4.01 -8.72
N GLU A 46 -8.18 -5.28 -8.35
CA GLU A 46 -9.44 -6.06 -8.36
C GLU A 46 -10.50 -5.43 -7.43
N GLU A 47 -10.11 -5.08 -6.20
CA GLU A 47 -11.02 -4.43 -5.23
C GLU A 47 -11.47 -3.05 -5.72
N LEU A 48 -10.55 -2.27 -6.30
CA LEU A 48 -10.90 -0.97 -6.88
C LEU A 48 -11.83 -1.11 -8.08
N LEU A 49 -11.64 -2.12 -8.94
CA LEU A 49 -12.52 -2.38 -10.08
C LEU A 49 -13.94 -2.69 -9.61
N ALA A 50 -14.07 -3.49 -8.54
CA ALA A 50 -15.37 -3.76 -7.92
C ALA A 50 -15.99 -2.48 -7.36
N ALA A 51 -15.25 -1.71 -6.55
CA ALA A 51 -15.74 -0.48 -5.94
C ALA A 51 -16.14 0.60 -6.96
N VAL A 52 -15.36 0.75 -8.04
CA VAL A 52 -15.68 1.66 -9.15
C VAL A 52 -16.91 1.17 -9.91
N GLY A 53 -17.07 -0.15 -10.11
CA GLY A 53 -18.24 -0.74 -10.76
C GLY A 53 -19.54 -0.55 -9.97
N GLU A 54 -19.45 -0.45 -8.64
CA GLU A 54 -20.57 -0.14 -7.75
C GLU A 54 -20.85 1.36 -7.62
N CYS A 55 -19.96 2.22 -8.12
CA CYS A 55 -20.15 3.67 -8.07
C CYS A 55 -21.08 4.16 -9.18
N ASP A 56 -22.19 4.79 -8.79
CA ASP A 56 -23.12 5.45 -9.72
C ASP A 56 -22.55 6.71 -10.39
N ARG A 57 -21.33 7.13 -10.03
CA ARG A 57 -20.65 8.32 -10.56
C ARG A 57 -19.47 7.94 -11.44
N HIS A 58 -19.26 8.73 -12.48
CA HIS A 58 -18.04 8.64 -13.27
C HIS A 58 -16.84 9.09 -12.42
N ILE A 59 -15.84 8.22 -12.32
CA ILE A 59 -14.57 8.54 -11.69
C ILE A 59 -13.55 8.82 -12.80
N PRO A 60 -12.94 10.02 -12.85
CA PRO A 60 -12.14 10.47 -13.99
C PRO A 60 -10.71 9.90 -14.02
N ILE A 61 -10.39 8.98 -13.11
CA ILE A 61 -9.07 8.38 -12.98
C ILE A 61 -9.19 6.92 -13.40
N GLU A 62 -8.22 6.41 -14.16
CA GLU A 62 -8.18 5.00 -14.53
C GLU A 62 -7.91 4.13 -13.29
N THR A 63 -8.61 3.01 -13.16
CA THR A 63 -8.49 2.12 -11.99
C THR A 63 -7.07 1.59 -11.78
N LEU A 64 -6.33 1.38 -12.87
CA LEU A 64 -4.92 0.99 -12.83
C LEU A 64 -4.03 2.06 -12.19
N ASP A 65 -4.31 3.33 -12.44
CA ASP A 65 -3.56 4.46 -11.87
C ASP A 65 -3.89 4.62 -10.39
N MET A 66 -5.17 4.47 -10.01
CA MET A 66 -5.57 4.42 -8.60
C MET A 66 -4.85 3.32 -7.83
N GLY A 67 -4.79 2.10 -8.39
CA GLY A 67 -4.11 0.98 -7.74
C GLY A 67 -2.61 1.21 -7.59
N SER A 68 -1.99 1.87 -8.57
CA SER A 68 -0.56 2.21 -8.53
C SER A 68 -0.27 3.28 -7.47
N LEU A 69 -1.14 4.27 -7.33
CA LEU A 69 -1.04 5.33 -6.32
C LEU A 69 -1.28 4.79 -4.90
N LEU A 70 -2.28 3.94 -4.68
CA LEU A 70 -2.50 3.28 -3.39
C LEU A 70 -1.31 2.41 -2.97
N LEU A 71 -0.75 1.65 -3.91
CA LEU A 71 0.45 0.87 -3.63
C LEU A 71 1.63 1.79 -3.26
N GLY A 72 1.75 2.93 -3.94
CA GLY A 72 2.74 3.96 -3.63
C GLY A 72 2.63 4.47 -2.19
N VAL A 73 1.41 4.73 -1.69
CA VAL A 73 1.15 5.14 -0.30
C VAL A 73 1.67 4.09 0.68
N VAL A 74 1.36 2.81 0.46
CA VAL A 74 1.82 1.71 1.33
C VAL A 74 3.35 1.64 1.37
N GLN A 75 3.99 1.69 0.19
CA GLN A 75 5.46 1.62 0.09
C GLN A 75 6.15 2.79 0.76
N ASP A 76 5.63 4.00 0.56
CA ASP A 76 6.13 5.24 1.13
C ASP A 76 5.96 5.27 2.67
N CYS A 77 4.84 4.75 3.20
CA CYS A 77 4.65 4.57 4.65
C CYS A 77 5.71 3.65 5.26
N VAL A 78 5.95 2.49 4.65
CA VAL A 78 6.95 1.52 5.14
C VAL A 78 8.36 2.09 5.05
N LEU A 79 8.68 2.81 3.96
CA LEU A 79 9.99 3.44 3.78
C LEU A 79 10.22 4.53 4.82
N ARG A 80 9.31 5.49 4.98
CA ARG A 80 9.43 6.55 5.99
C ARG A 80 9.50 5.99 7.40
N TRP A 81 8.71 4.96 7.70
CA TRP A 81 8.74 4.31 9.01
C TRP A 81 10.10 3.70 9.29
N SER A 82 10.70 3.06 8.29
CA SER A 82 12.05 2.51 8.38
C SER A 82 13.10 3.61 8.57
N LEU A 83 13.03 4.70 7.80
CA LEU A 83 13.99 5.81 7.83
C LEU A 83 13.92 6.65 9.11
N THR A 84 12.75 6.76 9.72
CA THR A 84 12.54 7.50 10.98
C THR A 84 12.92 6.68 12.22
N GLY A 85 13.47 5.47 12.06
CA GLY A 85 13.74 4.60 13.20
C GLY A 85 12.47 4.06 13.86
N ARG A 86 11.39 3.91 13.07
CA ARG A 86 10.11 3.31 13.48
C ARG A 86 9.37 4.11 14.57
N GLN A 87 9.40 5.44 14.45
CA GLN A 87 8.95 6.37 15.49
C GLN A 87 7.44 6.66 15.52
N TYR A 88 6.67 6.09 14.60
CA TYR A 88 5.23 6.27 14.54
C TYR A 88 4.51 4.95 14.31
N ASP A 89 3.21 4.95 14.60
CA ASP A 89 2.30 3.83 14.35
C ASP A 89 2.09 3.66 12.84
N LEU A 90 2.70 2.62 12.28
CA LEU A 90 2.70 2.38 10.84
C LEU A 90 1.29 2.04 10.34
N VAL A 91 0.55 1.23 11.09
CA VAL A 91 -0.80 0.80 10.70
C VAL A 91 -1.77 1.97 10.76
N ALA A 92 -1.74 2.77 11.82
CA ALA A 92 -2.62 3.93 11.94
C ALA A 92 -2.34 4.98 10.86
N GLU A 93 -1.07 5.20 10.50
CA GLU A 93 -0.70 6.14 9.45
C GLU A 93 -1.09 5.66 8.05
N ASP A 94 -0.92 4.36 7.77
CA ASP A 94 -1.35 3.77 6.49
C ASP A 94 -2.88 3.83 6.33
N ASP A 95 -3.63 3.39 7.35
CA ASP A 95 -5.10 3.42 7.31
C ASP A 95 -5.60 4.87 7.05
N ARG A 96 -4.98 5.86 7.70
CA ARG A 96 -5.29 7.29 7.50
C ARG A 96 -5.03 7.77 6.07
N LEU A 97 -3.91 7.36 5.47
CA LEU A 97 -3.51 7.80 4.14
C LEU A 97 -4.27 7.06 3.03
N ILE A 98 -4.57 5.77 3.21
CA ILE A 98 -5.44 5.01 2.31
C ILE A 98 -6.83 5.63 2.31
N ASP A 99 -7.41 5.90 3.48
CA ASP A 99 -8.72 6.55 3.58
C ASP A 99 -8.70 7.90 2.84
N LEU A 100 -7.71 8.76 3.11
CA LEU A 100 -7.56 10.03 2.39
C LEU A 100 -7.48 9.83 0.87
N GLN A 101 -6.72 8.84 0.41
CA GLN A 101 -6.53 8.58 -1.01
C GLN A 101 -7.84 8.10 -1.68
N LEU A 102 -8.62 7.25 -1.02
CA LEU A 102 -9.93 6.80 -1.50
C LEU A 102 -10.93 7.97 -1.55
N ARG A 103 -10.88 8.89 -0.58
CA ARG A 103 -11.68 10.12 -0.60
C ARG A 103 -11.34 11.00 -1.79
N LEU A 104 -10.06 11.15 -2.10
CA LEU A 104 -9.59 11.92 -3.27
C LEU A 104 -10.03 11.30 -4.60
N TYR A 105 -10.17 9.97 -4.66
CA TYR A 105 -10.75 9.31 -5.83
C TYR A 105 -12.27 9.47 -5.94
N GLY A 106 -12.94 9.90 -4.87
CA GLY A 106 -14.39 9.82 -4.80
C GLY A 106 -14.86 8.37 -4.68
N LEU A 107 -14.22 7.57 -3.84
CA LEU A 107 -14.64 6.21 -3.49
C LEU A 107 -15.14 6.10 -2.05
N GLU A 108 -15.56 7.20 -1.42
CA GLU A 108 -16.19 7.15 -0.10
C GLU A 108 -17.40 6.20 -0.11
N ASN A 109 -17.40 5.23 0.81
CA ASN A 109 -18.62 4.54 1.21
C ASN A 109 -19.65 5.60 1.58
N GLY A 110 -20.82 5.55 0.96
CA GLY A 110 -22.01 6.26 1.43
C GLY A 110 -22.42 5.73 2.80
N GLY A 111 -21.68 6.14 3.83
CA GLY A 111 -21.92 5.88 5.23
C GLY A 111 -22.00 7.22 5.94
N ASP A 112 -23.21 7.79 5.88
CA ASP A 112 -23.81 8.70 6.86
C ASP A 112 -22.87 9.60 7.68
N ARG A 113 -22.84 10.89 7.33
CA ARG A 113 -22.59 11.93 8.32
C ARG A 113 -23.89 12.72 8.48
N SER A 114 -24.45 12.60 9.69
CA SER A 114 -25.62 13.29 10.25
C SER A 114 -25.91 14.70 9.72
#